data_AF-A0A1E4T923-F1
#
_entry.id   AF-A0A1E4T923-F1
#
_cell.length_a   1.000
_cell.length_b   1.000
_cell.length_c   1.000
_cell.angle_alpha   90.00
_cell.angle_beta   90.00
_cell.angle_gamma   90.00
#
_symmetry.space_group_name_H-M   'P 1'
#
loop_
_entity.id
_entity.type
_entity.pdbx_description
1 polymer ?
#
loop_
_entity_poly.entity_id
_entity_poly.type
_entity_poly.pdbx_seq_one_letter_code
_entity_poly.pdbx_strand_id
1 'polypeptide(L)'
;MARTKQTARKSTGGKAPRKQLASKAARKSAPTTGGVKKPHRYKPGTVALREIRRFQKSTELLIRKLPFQRLRVTIQKKDIQLARRLRGERS
;
A
#
# COMPACT_ATOMS: atom_id res chain seq x y z
N MET A 1 41.61 -45.08 -11.24
CA MET A 1 41.88 -43.89 -10.41
C MET A 1 41.34 -42.65 -11.11
N ALA A 2 40.22 -42.10 -10.65
CA ALA A 2 39.55 -40.97 -11.29
C ALA A 2 40.08 -39.65 -10.70
N ARG A 3 40.69 -38.82 -11.55
CA ARG A 3 41.26 -37.51 -11.21
C ARG A 3 40.15 -36.51 -10.91
N THR A 4 39.94 -36.17 -9.64
CA THR A 4 39.02 -35.12 -9.21
C THR A 4 39.54 -33.75 -9.66
N LYS A 5 38.85 -33.09 -10.59
CA LYS A 5 39.11 -31.69 -10.93
C LYS A 5 38.49 -30.79 -9.85
N GLN A 6 39.31 -30.37 -8.89
CA GLN A 6 38.96 -29.29 -7.96
C GLN A 6 38.84 -27.98 -8.76
N THR A 7 37.63 -27.43 -8.87
CA THR A 7 37.47 -26.08 -9.39
C THR A 7 37.62 -25.09 -8.23
N ALA A 8 38.59 -24.19 -8.34
CA ALA A 8 38.78 -23.14 -7.35
C ALA A 8 37.57 -22.18 -7.40
N ARG A 9 36.67 -22.28 -6.43
CA ARG A 9 35.71 -21.20 -6.15
C ARG A 9 36.49 -20.06 -5.49
N LYS A 10 36.49 -18.88 -6.12
CA LYS A 10 37.02 -17.66 -5.50
C LYS A 10 36.22 -17.35 -4.24
N SER A 11 36.79 -17.59 -3.07
CA SER A 11 36.32 -17.03 -1.81
C SER A 11 36.98 -15.66 -1.62
N THR A 12 36.41 -14.61 -2.20
CA THR A 12 36.76 -13.26 -1.75
C THR A 12 36.08 -13.04 -0.41
N GLY A 13 36.86 -13.28 0.65
CA GLY A 13 36.53 -12.97 2.03
C GLY A 13 36.33 -11.47 2.27
N GLY A 14 35.78 -11.19 3.44
CA GLY A 14 35.25 -9.91 3.90
C GLY A 14 36.00 -8.65 3.48
N LYS A 15 35.21 -7.67 3.04
CA LYS A 15 35.61 -6.29 2.76
C LYS A 15 36.31 -5.70 4.01
N ALA A 16 37.55 -5.24 3.87
CA ALA A 16 38.30 -4.58 4.95
C ALA A 16 37.58 -3.28 5.43
N PRO A 17 37.71 -2.88 6.71
CA PRO A 17 37.01 -1.73 7.25
C PRO A 17 37.66 -0.44 6.76
N ARG A 18 37.08 0.20 5.74
CA ARG A 18 37.51 1.52 5.27
C ARG A 18 36.71 2.61 5.97
N LYS A 19 37.38 3.48 6.73
CA LYS A 19 36.83 4.74 7.25
C LYS A 19 36.39 5.61 6.06
N GLN A 20 35.10 5.89 5.92
CA GLN A 20 34.55 6.80 4.89
C GLN A 20 33.55 7.77 5.52
N LEU A 21 33.87 9.05 5.41
CA LEU A 21 33.03 10.19 5.75
C LEU A 21 31.80 10.22 4.82
N ALA A 22 30.63 10.49 5.42
CA ALA A 22 29.33 10.78 4.80
C ALA A 22 28.97 9.95 3.54
N SER A 23 28.42 8.75 3.75
CA SER A 23 27.77 8.03 2.66
C SER A 23 26.40 8.65 2.34
N LYS A 24 26.32 9.38 1.24
CA LYS A 24 25.05 9.65 0.55
C LYS A 24 24.39 8.29 0.32
N ALA A 25 23.23 8.04 0.92
CA ALA A 25 22.52 6.78 0.76
C ALA A 25 22.04 6.65 -0.69
N ALA A 26 22.90 6.09 -1.55
CA ALA A 26 22.52 5.57 -2.83
C ALA A 26 21.51 4.45 -2.57
N ARG A 27 20.22 4.78 -2.58
CA ARG A 27 19.16 3.78 -2.68
C ARG A 27 19.53 2.91 -3.87
N LYS A 28 19.52 1.58 -3.70
CA LYS A 28 19.81 0.60 -4.76
C LYS A 28 19.01 0.97 -6.02
N SER A 29 19.61 1.73 -6.93
CA SER A 29 19.16 1.82 -8.31
C SER A 29 19.51 0.50 -8.97
N ALA A 30 18.67 0.13 -9.94
CA ALA A 30 18.68 -1.16 -10.62
C ALA A 30 20.10 -1.61 -11.06
N PRO A 31 20.35 -2.93 -11.16
CA PRO A 31 21.58 -3.40 -11.79
C PRO A 31 21.74 -2.77 -13.18
N THR A 32 22.90 -2.17 -13.45
CA THR A 32 23.25 -1.50 -14.71
C THR A 32 23.50 -2.47 -15.86
N THR A 33 23.36 -3.78 -15.62
CA THR A 33 23.38 -4.83 -16.63
C THR A 33 22.35 -5.90 -16.26
N GLY A 34 21.32 -6.06 -17.09
CA GLY A 34 20.20 -6.99 -16.88
C GLY A 34 18.90 -6.28 -16.49
N GLY A 35 17.84 -6.53 -17.28
CA GLY A 35 16.56 -5.82 -17.21
C GLY A 35 15.96 -5.72 -15.80
N VAL A 36 15.31 -4.58 -15.53
CA VAL A 36 14.63 -4.29 -14.27
C VAL A 36 13.65 -5.42 -13.94
N LYS A 37 13.80 -6.06 -12.77
CA LYS A 37 12.85 -7.05 -12.28
C LYS A 37 11.45 -6.43 -12.26
N LYS A 38 10.50 -7.06 -12.96
CA LYS A 38 9.11 -6.59 -13.00
C LYS A 38 8.58 -6.41 -11.56
N PRO A 39 7.89 -5.30 -11.26
CA PRO A 39 7.23 -5.13 -9.98
C PRO A 39 6.31 -6.31 -9.67
N HIS A 40 6.35 -6.80 -8.42
CA HIS A 40 5.48 -7.88 -8.01
C HIS A 40 4.02 -7.42 -7.98
N ARG A 41 3.15 -8.11 -8.73
CA ARG A 41 1.70 -7.90 -8.72
C ARG A 41 1.03 -9.11 -8.12
N TYR A 42 0.17 -8.90 -7.12
CA TYR A 42 -0.64 -9.96 -6.53
C TYR A 42 -1.66 -10.50 -7.53
N LYS A 43 -2.03 -11.78 -7.38
CA LYS A 43 -3.12 -12.40 -8.14
C LYS A 43 -4.45 -11.71 -7.79
N PRO A 44 -5.40 -11.64 -8.74
CA PRO A 44 -6.76 -11.17 -8.44
C PRO A 44 -7.33 -11.93 -7.23
N GLY A 45 -8.11 -11.24 -6.39
CA GLY A 45 -8.67 -11.81 -5.16
C GLY A 45 -7.72 -11.82 -3.94
N THR A 46 -6.39 -11.81 -4.13
CA THR A 46 -5.44 -11.86 -2.99
C THR A 46 -5.57 -10.62 -2.09
N VAL A 47 -5.67 -9.44 -2.71
CA VAL A 47 -5.81 -8.17 -1.97
C VAL A 47 -7.20 -8.06 -1.35
N ALA A 48 -8.24 -8.47 -2.08
CA ALA A 48 -9.62 -8.44 -1.60
C ALA A 48 -9.82 -9.31 -0.35
N LEU A 49 -9.33 -10.56 -0.35
CA LEU A 49 -9.42 -11.44 0.83
C LEU A 49 -8.66 -10.88 2.04
N ARG A 50 -7.54 -10.19 1.81
CA ARG A 50 -6.78 -9.51 2.87
C ARG A 50 -7.56 -8.33 3.45
N GLU A 51 -8.23 -7.54 2.60
CA GLU A 51 -9.07 -6.41 3.02
C GLU A 51 -10.31 -6.88 3.78
N ILE A 52 -11.01 -7.92 3.31
CA ILE A 52 -12.16 -8.53 4.02
C ILE A 52 -11.75 -8.95 5.43
N ARG A 53 -10.64 -9.69 5.56
CA ARG A 53 -10.14 -10.12 6.88
C ARG A 53 -9.75 -8.93 7.76
N ARG A 54 -9.18 -7.86 7.19
CA ARG A 54 -8.84 -6.65 7.93
C ARG A 54 -10.11 -5.96 8.48
N PHE A 55 -11.10 -5.71 7.64
CA PHE A 55 -12.32 -4.99 8.03
C PHE A 55 -13.26 -5.81 8.92
N GLN A 56 -13.20 -7.13 8.88
CA GLN A 56 -13.91 -7.99 9.84
C GLN A 56 -13.23 -8.04 11.20
N LYS A 57 -11.93 -7.75 11.28
CA LYS A 57 -11.17 -7.74 12.54
C LYS A 57 -11.28 -6.41 13.30
N SER A 58 -11.42 -5.29 12.58
CA SER A 58 -11.57 -3.96 13.16
C SER A 58 -13.01 -3.45 13.02
N THR A 59 -13.34 -2.38 13.74
CA THR A 59 -14.65 -1.71 13.67
C THR A 59 -14.49 -0.23 13.28
N GLU A 60 -13.43 0.10 12.53
CA GLU A 60 -13.20 1.46 12.04
C GLU A 60 -14.26 1.88 11.02
N LEU A 61 -14.59 3.18 11.00
CA LEU A 61 -15.56 3.70 10.04
C LEU A 61 -15.02 3.58 8.62
N LEU A 62 -15.78 2.91 7.75
CA LEU A 62 -15.42 2.74 6.33
C LEU A 62 -15.57 4.04 5.53
N ILE A 63 -16.37 4.98 6.02
CA ILE A 63 -16.62 6.29 5.40
C ILE A 63 -16.05 7.39 6.30
N ARG A 64 -15.35 8.36 5.70
CA ARG A 64 -14.77 9.50 6.44
C ARG A 64 -15.87 10.34 7.11
N LYS A 65 -15.64 10.73 8.36
CA LYS A 65 -16.61 11.50 9.17
C LYS A 65 -17.04 12.83 8.54
N LEU A 66 -16.09 13.69 8.13
CA LEU A 66 -16.40 15.05 7.69
C LEU A 66 -17.22 15.12 6.37
N PRO A 67 -16.87 14.39 5.30
CA PRO A 67 -17.72 14.32 4.10
C PRO A 67 -19.12 13.79 4.41
N PHE A 68 -19.23 12.76 5.25
CA PHE A 68 -20.51 12.17 5.64
C PHE A 68 -21.37 13.16 6.45
N GLN A 69 -20.76 13.90 7.38
CA GLN A 69 -21.44 14.94 8.15
C GLN A 69 -21.96 16.07 7.26
N ARG A 70 -21.16 16.55 6.30
CA ARG A 70 -21.60 17.57 5.33
C ARG A 70 -22.80 17.08 4.53
N LEU A 71 -22.74 15.85 4.03
CA LEU A 71 -23.83 15.23 3.28
C LEU A 71 -25.12 15.14 4.13
N ARG A 72 -25.01 14.71 5.40
CA ARG A 72 -26.15 14.64 6.33
C ARG A 72 -26.86 15.97 6.47
N VAL A 73 -26.13 17.07 6.69
CA VAL A 73 -26.72 18.41 6.85
C VAL A 73 -27.45 18.86 5.59
N THR A 74 -26.87 18.57 4.41
CA THR A 74 -27.50 18.91 3.13
C THR A 74 -28.78 18.11 2.89
N ILE A 75 -28.77 16.80 3.14
CA ILE A 75 -29.93 15.91 2.92
C ILE A 75 -31.04 16.23 3.93
N GLN A 76 -30.71 16.39 5.21
CA GLN A 76 -31.71 16.70 6.26
C GLN A 76 -32.52 17.96 5.96
N LYS A 77 -31.90 19.02 5.42
CA LYS A 77 -32.62 20.24 5.01
C LYS A 77 -33.63 19.95 3.89
N LYS A 78 -33.27 19.10 2.93
CA LYS A 78 -34.15 18.70 1.82
C LYS A 78 -35.31 17.83 2.32
N ASP A 79 -35.06 16.92 3.25
CA ASP A 79 -36.09 16.08 3.86
C ASP A 79 -37.10 16.91 4.67
N ILE A 80 -36.64 17.91 5.43
CA ILE A 80 -37.51 18.83 6.17
C ILE A 80 -38.38 19.65 5.20
N GLN A 81 -37.79 20.17 4.12
CA GLN A 81 -38.54 20.92 3.10
C GLN A 81 -39.55 20.04 2.37
N LEU A 82 -39.18 18.80 2.04
CA LEU A 82 -40.09 17.82 1.46
C LEU A 82 -41.22 17.48 2.42
N ALA A 83 -40.91 17.22 3.69
CA ALA A 83 -41.89 16.92 4.73
C ALA A 83 -42.86 18.11 4.96
N ARG A 84 -42.37 19.35 4.99
CA ARG A 84 -43.22 20.55 5.07
C ARG A 84 -44.11 20.70 3.84
N ARG A 85 -43.59 20.40 2.64
CA ARG A 85 -44.37 20.42 1.39
C ARG A 85 -45.47 19.36 1.39
N LEU A 86 -45.15 18.14 1.86
CA LEU A 86 -46.12 17.05 2.00
C LEU A 86 -47.19 17.37 3.05
N ARG A 87 -46.84 18.07 4.14
CA ARG A 87 -47.78 18.54 5.17
C ARG A 87 -48.52 19.84 4.81
N GLY A 88 -48.25 20.44 3.65
CA GLY A 88 -48.93 21.67 3.22
C GLY A 88 -48.52 22.94 3.97
N GLU A 89 -47.46 22.91 4.79
CA GLU A 89 -47.01 24.02 5.66
C GLU A 89 -46.24 25.12 4.91
N ARG A 90 -46.66 25.45 3.67
CA ARG A 90 -46.02 26.52 2.89
C ARG A 90 -46.71 27.86 3.19
N SER A 91 -46.10 28.65 4.05
CA SER A 91 -46.31 30.10 4.21
C SER A 91 -45.01 30.83 3.92
#